data_AF-A0A958P9A5-F1
#
_entry.id   AF-A0A958P9A5-F1
#
_cell.length_a   1.000
_cell.length_b   1.000
_cell.length_c   1.000
_cell.angle_alpha   90.00
_cell.angle_beta   90.00
_cell.angle_gamma   90.00
#
_symmetry.space_group_name_H-M   'P 1'
#
loop_
_entity.id
_entity.type
_entity.pdbx_description
1 polymer ?
#
loop_
_entity_poly.entity_id
_entity_poly.type
_entity_poly.pdbx_seq_one_letter_code
_entity_poly.pdbx_strand_id
1 'polypeptide(L)'
;MELFKFLLFLLPISILINACQFKESNPELRSPVYQDMKATSEALTKSIEEKEKELEGLRKDTKSLAANSRELRQTRTKISKALLKLKFDKQKLQFLTIQLNRRLYKDRLEYSAAFEKGEEWPKPDEFSSYQYAKKLRDANRKWDQRVPKLSKRAEGLRAPAEEKSSGGHGEEPSEH
;
A
#
# COMPACT_ATOMS: atom_id res chain seq x y z
N MET A 1 -29.26 -53.92 -24.53
CA MET A 1 -29.42 -53.95 -23.06
C MET A 1 -28.19 -53.46 -22.30
N GLU A 2 -26.98 -53.53 -22.85
CA GLU A 2 -25.74 -53.04 -22.18
C GLU A 2 -25.70 -51.51 -21.97
N LEU A 3 -26.21 -50.71 -22.92
CA LEU A 3 -26.30 -49.24 -22.78
C LEU A 3 -27.16 -48.79 -21.59
N PHE A 4 -28.23 -49.53 -21.26
CA PHE A 4 -29.13 -49.20 -20.16
C PHE A 4 -28.48 -49.46 -18.79
N LYS A 5 -27.60 -50.47 -18.71
CA LYS A 5 -26.82 -50.78 -17.50
C LYS A 5 -25.76 -49.71 -17.21
N PHE A 6 -25.10 -49.18 -18.25
CA PHE A 6 -24.14 -48.07 -18.11
C PHE A 6 -24.79 -46.79 -17.61
N LEU A 7 -25.99 -46.47 -18.10
CA LEU A 7 -26.74 -45.26 -17.72
C LEU A 7 -27.21 -45.32 -16.25
N LEU A 8 -27.59 -46.51 -15.77
CA LEU A 8 -27.95 -46.76 -14.36
C LEU A 8 -26.75 -46.65 -13.40
N PHE A 9 -25.53 -46.91 -13.87
CA PHE A 9 -24.31 -46.81 -13.06
C PHE A 9 -23.79 -45.36 -12.96
N LEU A 10 -24.04 -44.51 -13.96
CA LEU A 10 -23.64 -43.10 -13.97
C LEU A 10 -24.56 -42.20 -13.13
N LEU A 11 -25.83 -42.58 -12.96
CA LEU A 11 -26.81 -41.83 -12.18
C LEU A 11 -26.39 -41.60 -10.71
N PRO A 12 -25.98 -42.60 -9.91
CA PRO A 12 -25.56 -42.38 -8.52
C PRO A 12 -24.28 -41.53 -8.42
N ILE A 13 -23.38 -41.61 -9.40
CA ILE A 13 -22.14 -40.81 -9.45
C ILE A 13 -22.48 -39.33 -9.62
N SER A 14 -23.43 -38.97 -10.50
CA SER A 14 -23.88 -37.58 -10.66
C SER A 14 -24.55 -36.98 -9.42
N ILE A 15 -25.20 -37.81 -8.58
CA ILE A 15 -25.84 -37.37 -7.34
C ILE A 15 -24.80 -37.11 -6.25
N LEU A 16 -23.77 -37.95 -6.15
CA LEU A 16 -22.66 -37.76 -5.21
C LEU A 16 -21.84 -36.49 -5.48
N ILE A 17 -21.70 -36.10 -6.75
CA ILE A 17 -20.94 -34.88 -7.14
C ILE A 17 -21.69 -33.60 -6.74
N ASN A 18 -23.03 -33.60 -6.73
CA ASN A 18 -23.83 -32.43 -6.38
C ASN A 18 -24.09 -32.27 -4.87
N ALA A 19 -23.86 -33.31 -4.06
CA ALA A 19 -24.16 -33.30 -2.63
C ALA A 19 -23.06 -32.67 -1.74
N CYS A 20 -21.95 -32.19 -2.32
CA CYS A 20 -20.77 -31.75 -1.57
C CYS A 20 -20.59 -30.22 -1.49
N GLN A 21 -21.68 -29.47 -1.30
CA GLN A 21 -21.57 -28.04 -0.99
C GLN A 21 -21.43 -27.85 0.53
N PHE A 22 -20.21 -28.04 1.05
CA PHE A 22 -19.91 -27.76 2.45
C PHE A 22 -19.65 -26.26 2.64
N LYS A 23 -20.29 -25.66 3.65
CA LYS A 23 -20.05 -24.27 4.03
C LYS A 23 -18.63 -24.13 4.58
N GLU A 24 -17.82 -23.30 3.95
CA GLU A 24 -16.44 -23.03 4.37
C GLU A 24 -16.42 -22.35 5.74
N SER A 25 -15.61 -22.88 6.68
CA SER A 25 -15.56 -22.36 8.05
C SER A 25 -14.82 -21.01 8.18
N ASN A 26 -13.87 -20.72 7.28
CA ASN A 26 -13.03 -19.50 7.31
C ASN A 26 -12.97 -18.83 5.92
N PRO A 27 -14.10 -18.35 5.39
CA PRO A 27 -14.15 -17.76 4.05
C PRO A 27 -13.26 -16.52 3.91
N GLU A 28 -12.98 -15.79 5.00
CA GLU A 28 -12.11 -14.61 5.00
C GLU A 28 -10.71 -14.87 4.43
N LEU A 29 -10.21 -16.11 4.48
CA LEU A 29 -8.89 -16.44 3.95
C LEU A 29 -8.82 -16.35 2.43
N ARG A 30 -9.95 -16.46 1.72
CA ARG A 30 -10.04 -16.30 0.27
C ARG A 30 -10.28 -14.87 -0.17
N SER A 31 -10.62 -13.96 0.76
CA SER A 31 -10.85 -12.55 0.47
C SER A 31 -9.53 -11.83 0.18
N PRO A 32 -9.31 -11.34 -1.06
CA PRO A 32 -8.06 -10.65 -1.41
C PRO A 32 -7.91 -9.32 -0.67
N VAL A 33 -9.03 -8.67 -0.31
CA VAL A 33 -9.05 -7.46 0.51
C VAL A 33 -8.54 -7.77 1.92
N TYR A 34 -9.04 -8.84 2.55
CA TYR A 34 -8.61 -9.25 3.88
C TYR A 34 -7.11 -9.58 3.90
N GLN A 35 -6.63 -10.34 2.91
CA GLN A 35 -5.22 -10.71 2.80
C GLN A 35 -4.30 -9.50 2.64
N ASP A 36 -4.65 -8.53 1.80
CA ASP A 36 -3.87 -7.30 1.63
C ASP A 36 -3.83 -6.46 2.92
N MET A 37 -4.95 -6.35 3.63
CA MET A 37 -5.02 -5.64 4.91
C MET A 37 -4.18 -6.34 5.99
N LYS A 38 -4.23 -7.68 6.02
CA LYS A 38 -3.45 -8.50 6.95
C LYS A 38 -1.96 -8.33 6.70
N ALA A 39 -1.52 -8.49 5.45
CA ALA A 39 -0.14 -8.27 5.04
C ALA A 39 0.35 -6.85 5.39
N THR A 40 -0.50 -5.83 5.19
CA THR A 40 -0.18 -4.45 5.55
C THR A 40 -0.02 -4.28 7.07
N SER A 41 -0.87 -4.93 7.87
CA SER A 41 -0.77 -4.87 9.33
C SER A 41 0.50 -5.57 9.84
N GLU A 42 0.85 -6.73 9.29
CA GLU A 42 2.06 -7.48 9.65
C GLU A 42 3.33 -6.72 9.28
N ALA A 43 3.37 -6.12 8.09
CA ALA A 43 4.49 -5.26 7.68
C ALA A 43 4.65 -4.05 8.62
N LEU A 44 3.54 -3.46 9.06
CA LEU A 44 3.57 -2.33 9.99
C LEU A 44 4.04 -2.75 11.38
N THR A 45 3.61 -3.92 11.88
CA THR A 45 4.10 -4.49 13.15
C THR A 45 5.61 -4.67 13.13
N LYS A 46 6.16 -5.29 12.07
CA LYS A 46 7.62 -5.44 11.91
C LYS A 46 8.32 -4.08 11.89
N SER A 47 7.78 -3.11 11.18
CA SER A 47 8.35 -1.75 11.14
C SER A 47 8.30 -1.03 12.50
N ILE A 48 7.30 -1.31 13.32
CA ILE A 48 7.20 -0.79 14.70
C ILE A 48 8.30 -1.42 15.57
N GLU A 49 8.48 -2.74 15.52
CA GLU A 49 9.52 -3.46 16.27
C GLU A 49 10.92 -2.97 15.90
N GLU A 50 11.20 -2.76 14.61
CA GLU A 50 12.46 -2.20 14.13
C GLU A 50 12.73 -0.79 14.69
N LYS A 51 11.72 0.09 14.67
CA LYS A 51 11.83 1.46 15.21
C LYS A 51 11.99 1.49 16.73
N GLU A 52 11.38 0.55 17.44
CA GLU A 52 11.58 0.40 18.89
C GLU A 52 13.02 0.01 19.20
N LYS A 53 13.60 -0.94 18.46
CA LYS A 53 15.03 -1.31 18.56
C LYS A 53 15.95 -0.13 18.21
N GLU A 54 15.63 0.62 17.15
CA GLU A 54 16.39 1.82 16.78
C GLU A 54 16.35 2.87 17.90
N LEU A 55 15.18 3.10 18.50
CA LEU A 55 15.03 4.02 19.63
C LEU A 55 15.81 3.59 20.87
N GLU A 56 15.88 2.29 21.15
CA GLU A 56 16.72 1.76 22.22
C GLU A 56 18.21 2.01 21.95
N GLY A 57 18.66 1.81 20.71
CA GLY A 57 20.02 2.15 20.26
C GLY A 57 20.33 3.63 20.49
N LEU A 58 19.49 4.52 19.96
CA LEU A 58 19.65 5.97 20.14
C LEU A 58 19.66 6.39 21.61
N ARG A 59 18.85 5.75 22.46
CA ARG A 59 18.84 6.02 23.91
C ARG A 59 20.13 5.57 24.58
N LYS A 60 20.72 4.45 24.17
CA LYS A 60 22.03 4.00 24.68
C LYS A 60 23.12 4.99 24.26
N ASP A 61 23.11 5.44 23.00
CA ASP A 61 24.07 6.41 22.48
C ASP A 61 23.99 7.74 23.24
N THR A 62 22.80 8.20 23.63
CA THR A 62 22.72 9.45 24.42
C THR A 62 23.42 9.41 25.77
N LYS A 63 23.68 8.21 26.34
CA LYS A 63 24.36 8.07 27.63
C LYS A 63 25.88 8.23 27.51
N SER A 64 26.46 7.98 26.34
CA SER A 64 27.90 8.12 26.09
C SER A 64 28.29 9.51 25.58
N LEU A 65 27.33 10.33 25.15
CA LEU A 65 27.59 11.67 24.61
C LEU A 65 27.85 12.68 25.73
N ALA A 66 28.83 13.56 25.48
CA ALA A 66 29.15 14.65 26.39
C ALA A 66 27.95 15.59 26.60
N ALA A 67 27.79 16.05 27.85
CA ALA A 67 26.77 17.02 28.20
C ALA A 67 26.90 18.30 27.34
N ASN A 68 25.77 18.87 26.94
CA ASN A 68 25.68 20.09 26.11
C ASN A 68 26.34 20.03 24.71
N SER A 69 26.80 18.85 24.26
CA SER A 69 27.34 18.68 22.92
C SER A 69 26.29 18.90 21.81
N ARG A 70 26.75 19.32 20.63
CA ARG A 70 25.92 19.42 19.41
C ARG A 70 25.30 18.07 19.04
N GLU A 71 26.08 17.01 19.17
CA GLU A 71 25.67 15.63 18.91
C GLU A 71 24.51 15.21 19.81
N LEU A 72 24.59 15.49 21.11
CA LEU A 72 23.49 15.20 22.05
C LEU A 72 22.20 15.92 21.64
N ARG A 73 22.27 17.19 21.22
CA ARG A 73 21.09 17.94 20.73
C ARG A 73 20.51 17.29 19.48
N GLN A 74 21.35 16.92 18.50
CA GLN A 74 20.90 16.25 17.27
C GLN A 74 20.27 14.88 17.56
N THR A 75 20.88 14.07 18.42
CA THR A 75 20.35 12.76 18.82
C THR A 75 19.02 12.89 19.55
N ARG A 76 18.85 13.88 20.44
CA ARG A 76 17.54 14.18 21.06
C ARG A 76 16.48 14.54 20.03
N THR A 77 16.81 15.34 19.02
CA THR A 77 15.87 15.64 17.93
C THR A 77 15.51 14.39 17.13
N LYS A 78 16.48 13.52 16.83
CA LYS A 78 16.22 12.23 16.16
C LYS A 78 15.28 11.36 16.99
N ILE A 79 15.54 11.21 18.30
CA ILE A 79 14.67 10.48 19.23
C ILE A 79 13.25 11.06 19.23
N SER A 80 13.10 12.39 19.32
CA SER A 80 11.79 13.04 19.31
C SER A 80 11.02 12.76 18.02
N LYS A 81 11.68 12.88 16.86
CA LYS A 81 11.07 12.55 15.55
C LYS A 81 10.70 11.07 15.45
N ALA A 82 11.57 10.19 15.91
CA ALA A 82 11.34 8.74 15.91
C ALA A 82 10.16 8.36 16.83
N LEU A 83 10.06 8.94 18.03
CA LEU A 83 8.92 8.74 18.93
C LEU A 83 7.61 9.22 18.33
N LEU A 84 7.61 10.39 17.68
CA LEU A 84 6.42 10.90 17.02
C LEU A 84 5.97 9.97 15.89
N LYS A 85 6.92 9.50 15.07
CA LYS A 85 6.64 8.54 13.99
C LYS A 85 6.12 7.22 14.53
N LEU A 86 6.76 6.67 15.56
CA LEU A 86 6.32 5.44 16.24
C LEU A 86 4.89 5.57 16.77
N LYS A 87 4.54 6.72 17.37
CA LYS A 87 3.17 6.99 17.83
C LYS A 87 2.16 6.91 16.68
N PHE A 88 2.46 7.55 15.55
CA PHE A 88 1.60 7.49 14.36
C PHE A 88 1.49 6.08 13.79
N ASP A 89 2.60 5.33 13.74
CA ASP A 89 2.60 3.95 13.25
C ASP A 89 1.75 3.04 14.16
N LYS A 90 1.85 3.18 15.48
CA LYS A 90 1.00 2.44 16.44
C LYS A 90 -0.49 2.79 16.27
N GLN A 91 -0.83 4.05 16.10
CA GLN A 91 -2.21 4.48 15.80
C GLN A 91 -2.71 3.87 14.49
N LYS A 92 -1.87 3.87 13.45
CA LYS A 92 -2.19 3.26 12.16
C LYS A 92 -2.40 1.74 12.30
N LEU A 93 -1.58 1.05 13.09
CA LEU A 93 -1.73 -0.37 13.37
C LEU A 93 -3.07 -0.64 14.06
N GLN A 94 -3.41 0.11 15.12
CA GLN A 94 -4.71 -0.01 15.81
C GLN A 94 -5.89 0.18 14.85
N PHE A 95 -5.81 1.19 13.99
CA PHE A 95 -6.82 1.43 12.96
C PHE A 95 -6.96 0.23 12.00
N LEU A 96 -5.85 -0.33 11.52
CA LEU A 96 -5.85 -1.49 10.64
C LEU A 96 -6.42 -2.74 11.34
N THR A 97 -6.11 -2.96 12.61
CA THR A 97 -6.67 -4.06 13.41
C THR A 97 -8.20 -3.95 13.50
N ILE A 98 -8.72 -2.75 13.79
CA ILE A 98 -10.17 -2.51 13.84
C ILE A 98 -10.81 -2.79 12.48
N GLN A 99 -10.19 -2.33 11.40
CA GLN A 99 -10.68 -2.54 10.05
C GLN A 99 -10.62 -4.01 9.61
N LEU A 100 -9.57 -4.75 9.98
CA LEU A 100 -9.46 -6.19 9.75
C LEU A 100 -10.56 -6.97 10.44
N ASN A 101 -10.82 -6.67 11.71
CA ASN A 101 -11.90 -7.30 12.46
C ASN A 101 -13.26 -7.04 11.80
N ARG A 102 -13.53 -5.79 11.42
CA ARG A 102 -14.74 -5.43 10.66
C ARG A 102 -14.85 -6.18 9.35
N ARG A 103 -13.74 -6.29 8.60
CA ARG A 103 -13.70 -7.00 7.33
C ARG A 103 -13.97 -8.49 7.51
N LEU A 104 -13.41 -9.12 8.54
CA LEU A 104 -13.66 -10.52 8.87
C LEU A 104 -15.16 -10.79 9.08
N TYR A 105 -15.85 -9.98 9.89
CA TYR A 105 -17.29 -10.13 10.08
C TYR A 105 -18.07 -9.92 8.79
N LYS A 106 -17.70 -8.90 8.01
CA LYS A 106 -18.33 -8.59 6.73
C LYS A 106 -18.17 -9.74 5.73
N ASP A 107 -16.96 -10.27 5.58
CA ASP A 107 -16.65 -11.37 4.66
C ASP A 107 -17.45 -12.62 5.00
N ARG A 108 -17.58 -12.96 6.29
CA ARG A 108 -18.40 -14.10 6.73
C ARG A 108 -19.89 -13.92 6.44
N LEU A 109 -20.42 -12.71 6.62
CA LEU A 109 -21.82 -12.40 6.33
C LEU A 109 -22.09 -12.44 4.82
N GLU A 110 -21.25 -11.80 4.02
CA GLU A 110 -21.39 -11.77 2.56
C GLU A 110 -21.21 -13.16 1.95
N TYR A 111 -20.25 -13.96 2.45
CA TYR A 111 -20.09 -15.35 2.04
C TYR A 111 -21.33 -16.18 2.36
N SER A 112 -21.89 -16.07 3.57
CA SER A 112 -23.11 -16.81 3.94
C SER A 112 -24.26 -16.45 3.00
N ALA A 113 -24.46 -15.16 2.72
CA ALA A 113 -25.51 -14.69 1.82
C ALA A 113 -25.29 -15.12 0.37
N ALA A 114 -24.03 -15.14 -0.12
CA ALA A 114 -23.71 -15.61 -1.46
C ALA A 114 -23.90 -17.13 -1.58
N PHE A 115 -23.47 -17.89 -0.57
CA PHE A 115 -23.63 -19.34 -0.51
C PHE A 115 -25.11 -19.74 -0.52
N GLU A 116 -25.96 -19.07 0.25
CA GLU A 116 -27.42 -19.29 0.25
C GLU A 116 -28.08 -19.00 -1.11
N LYS A 117 -27.49 -18.09 -1.90
CA LYS A 117 -27.97 -17.72 -3.24
C LYS A 117 -27.29 -18.49 -4.38
N GLY A 118 -26.27 -19.29 -4.10
CA GLY A 118 -25.42 -19.90 -5.13
C GLY A 118 -24.62 -18.88 -5.95
N GLU A 119 -24.36 -17.68 -5.41
CA GLU A 119 -23.55 -16.65 -6.06
C GLU A 119 -22.05 -16.89 -5.83
N GLU A 120 -21.23 -16.43 -6.77
CA GLU A 120 -19.78 -16.44 -6.61
C GLU A 120 -19.33 -15.41 -5.56
N TRP A 121 -18.41 -15.84 -4.69
CA TRP A 121 -17.76 -15.00 -3.70
C TRP A 121 -16.28 -15.36 -3.59
N PRO A 122 -15.35 -14.39 -3.48
CA PRO A 122 -15.54 -12.93 -3.46
C PRO A 122 -15.90 -12.34 -4.84
N LYS A 123 -16.50 -11.15 -4.86
CA LYS A 123 -16.81 -10.45 -6.12
C LYS A 123 -15.52 -9.90 -6.75
N PRO A 124 -15.24 -10.16 -8.04
CA PRO A 124 -13.99 -9.75 -8.68
C PRO A 124 -13.79 -8.22 -8.69
N ASP A 125 -14.88 -7.46 -8.88
CA ASP A 125 -14.84 -5.99 -8.94
C ASP A 125 -14.57 -5.32 -7.59
N GLU A 126 -14.79 -6.03 -6.48
CA GLU A 126 -14.55 -5.48 -5.15
C GLU A 126 -13.07 -5.21 -4.94
N PHE A 127 -12.21 -6.13 -5.38
CA PHE A 127 -10.78 -6.00 -5.16
C PHE A 127 -10.16 -4.87 -6.00
N SER A 128 -10.59 -4.72 -7.25
CA SER A 128 -10.13 -3.62 -8.11
C SER A 128 -10.54 -2.25 -7.54
N SER A 129 -11.78 -2.13 -7.07
CA SER A 129 -12.30 -0.95 -6.38
C SER A 129 -11.51 -0.63 -5.11
N TYR A 130 -11.19 -1.66 -4.32
CA TYR A 130 -10.35 -1.53 -3.13
C TYR A 130 -8.94 -1.04 -3.46
N GLN A 131 -8.30 -1.60 -4.48
CA GLN A 131 -6.96 -1.17 -4.91
C GLN A 131 -6.97 0.28 -5.38
N TYR A 132 -7.99 0.71 -6.12
CA TYR A 132 -8.13 2.10 -6.54
C TYR A 132 -8.26 3.04 -5.34
N ALA A 133 -9.11 2.71 -4.37
CA ALA A 133 -9.26 3.48 -3.14
C ALA A 133 -7.95 3.50 -2.32
N LYS A 134 -7.21 2.40 -2.27
CA LYS A 134 -5.89 2.32 -1.61
C LYS A 134 -4.90 3.28 -2.28
N LYS A 135 -4.79 3.24 -3.61
CA LYS A 135 -3.93 4.17 -4.39
C LYS A 135 -4.27 5.63 -4.11
N LEU A 136 -5.55 5.99 -4.04
CA LEU A 136 -5.98 7.35 -3.71
C LEU A 136 -5.59 7.78 -2.29
N ARG A 137 -5.65 6.87 -1.31
CA ARG A 137 -5.21 7.15 0.05
C ARG A 137 -3.70 7.36 0.15
N ASP A 138 -2.94 6.56 -0.58
CA ASP A 138 -1.48 6.57 -0.60
C ASP A 138 -0.90 7.66 -1.51
N ALA A 139 -1.73 8.24 -2.39
CA ALA A 139 -1.34 9.33 -3.27
C ALA A 139 -0.82 10.53 -2.49
N ASN A 140 0.25 11.13 -3.00
CA ASN A 140 0.90 12.26 -2.36
C ASN A 140 -0.05 13.46 -2.25
N ARG A 141 -0.26 13.94 -1.03
CA ARG A 141 -1.19 15.04 -0.77
C ARG A 141 -0.63 16.42 -1.10
N LYS A 142 0.68 16.56 -1.31
CA LYS A 142 1.32 17.86 -1.62
C LYS A 142 0.88 18.35 -3.00
N TRP A 143 0.15 19.46 -3.00
CA TRP A 143 -0.34 20.12 -4.22
C TRP A 143 0.79 20.52 -5.16
N ASP A 144 1.86 21.10 -4.60
CA ASP A 144 3.03 21.63 -5.33
C ASP A 144 3.78 20.59 -6.16
N GLN A 145 3.60 19.30 -5.86
CA GLN A 145 4.24 18.21 -6.58
C GLN A 145 3.38 17.68 -7.74
N ARG A 146 2.08 17.99 -7.75
CA ARG A 146 1.13 17.57 -8.78
C ARG A 146 0.96 18.61 -9.88
N VAL A 147 1.11 19.89 -9.53
CA VAL A 147 0.98 20.99 -10.49
C VAL A 147 2.35 21.31 -11.09
N PRO A 148 2.52 21.29 -12.42
CA PRO A 148 3.74 21.74 -13.07
C PRO A 148 4.08 23.16 -12.61
N LYS A 149 5.30 23.35 -12.10
CA LYS A 149 5.77 24.69 -11.71
C LYS A 149 5.70 25.62 -12.91
N LEU A 150 5.26 26.86 -12.69
CA LEU A 150 5.16 27.90 -13.72
C LEU A 150 6.45 28.07 -14.53
N SER A 151 7.62 27.86 -13.92
CA SER A 151 8.91 27.87 -14.62
C SER A 151 8.99 26.87 -15.77
N LYS A 152 8.50 25.64 -15.57
CA LYS A 152 8.46 24.60 -16.62
C LYS A 152 7.42 24.89 -17.70
N ARG A 153 6.33 25.59 -17.34
CA ARG A 153 5.32 26.04 -18.32
C ARG A 153 5.87 27.18 -19.18
N ALA A 154 6.67 28.08 -18.61
CA ALA A 154 7.31 29.17 -19.33
C ALA A 154 8.38 28.66 -20.33
N GLU A 155 9.12 27.60 -19.99
CA GLU A 155 10.08 26.96 -20.91
C GLU A 155 9.39 26.34 -22.14
N GLY A 156 8.21 25.73 -21.97
CA GLY A 156 7.44 25.18 -23.10
C GLY A 156 6.72 26.23 -23.97
N LEU A 157 6.61 27.47 -23.49
CA LEU A 157 6.01 28.60 -24.23
C LEU A 157 7.06 29.49 -24.90
N ARG A 158 8.35 29.31 -24.58
CA ARG A 158 9.43 29.89 -25.38
C ARG A 158 9.48 29.09 -26.67
N ALA A 159 8.88 29.63 -27.73
CA ALA A 159 9.10 29.18 -29.10
C ALA A 159 10.61 28.99 -29.33
N PRO A 160 11.05 27.99 -30.11
CA PRO A 160 12.46 27.86 -30.45
C PRO A 160 12.89 29.20 -31.04
N ALA A 161 13.79 29.88 -30.34
CA ALA A 161 14.37 31.11 -30.82
C ALA A 161 15.00 30.78 -32.17
N GLU A 162 14.49 31.41 -33.24
CA GLU A 162 15.13 31.41 -34.55
C GLU A 162 16.64 31.62 -34.33
N GLU A 163 17.43 30.66 -34.83
CA GLU A 163 18.87 30.81 -34.98
C GLU A 163 19.12 32.10 -35.76
N LYS A 164 19.48 33.17 -35.04
CA LYS A 164 20.08 34.34 -35.68
C LYS A 164 21.43 33.92 -36.21
N SER A 165 21.44 33.60 -37.50
CA SER A 165 22.62 33.54 -38.33
C SER A 165 23.42 34.84 -38.27
N SER A 166 24.74 34.70 -38.23
CA SER A 166 25.71 35.49 -39.00
C SER A 166 25.98 36.96 -38.59
N GLY A 167 27.24 37.20 -38.23
CA GLY A 167 27.92 38.50 -38.25
C GLY A 167 28.63 38.78 -36.92
N GLY A 168 29.94 38.65 -36.72
CA GLY A 168 31.04 38.76 -37.67
C GLY A 168 31.68 40.14 -37.58
N HIS A 169 32.42 40.44 -36.51
CA HIS A 169 33.61 41.30 -36.57
C HIS A 169 34.45 41.11 -35.32
N GLY A 170 35.66 40.57 -35.51
CA GLY A 170 36.71 40.63 -34.52
C GLY A 170 37.34 42.01 -34.57
N GLU A 171 37.70 42.53 -33.41
CA GLU A 171 38.74 43.54 -33.31
C GLU A 171 39.49 43.28 -32.00
N GLU A 172 40.74 42.84 -32.20
CA GLU A 172 41.77 42.60 -31.22
C GLU A 172 42.42 43.94 -30.88
N PRO A 173 42.56 44.34 -29.60
CA PRO A 173 43.47 45.41 -29.24
C PRO A 173 44.76 44.81 -28.68
N SER A 174 45.81 45.04 -29.45
CA SER A 174 47.22 44.85 -29.15
C SER A 174 47.65 45.47 -27.81
N GLU A 175 48.55 44.77 -27.15
CA GLU A 175 49.33 45.18 -25.97
C GLU A 175 50.05 46.52 -26.18
N HIS A 176 49.98 47.38 -25.15
CA HIS A 176 51.08 48.24 -24.69
C HIS A 176 50.90 48.60 -23.22
#